data_AF-A0A954LBS6-F1
#
_entry.id   AF-A0A954LBS6-F1
#
_cell.length_a   1.000
_cell.length_b   1.000
_cell.length_c   1.000
_cell.angle_alpha   90.00
_cell.angle_beta   90.00
_cell.angle_gamma   90.00
#
_symmetry.space_group_name_H-M   'P 1'
#
loop_
_entity.id
_entity.type
_entity.pdbx_description
1 polymer ?
#
loop_
_entity_poly.entity_id
_entity_poly.type
_entity_poly.pdbx_seq_one_letter_code
_entity_poly.pdbx_strand_id
1 'polypeptide(L)'
;GRGSCFGCKPAPTIKVATNSPMFHRMRDDMDINAGVILEGRSVEEVGTEIFEMIVATASGQQTLSEQQGIGDEEFCPWTSGPIF
;
A
#
# COMPACT_ATOMS: atom_id res chain seq x y z
N GLY A 1 0.54 -8.98 -2.13
CA GLY A 1 0.52 -10.46 -2.30
C GLY A 1 1.66 -11.20 -1.62
N ARG A 2 2.91 -10.71 -1.68
CA ARG A 2 4.09 -11.38 -1.08
C ARG A 2 4.53 -10.82 0.28
N GLY A 3 3.83 -9.80 0.81
CA GLY A 3 4.17 -9.18 2.10
C GLY A 3 5.45 -8.34 2.07
N SER A 4 5.57 -7.42 1.11
CA SER A 4 6.70 -6.48 1.07
C SER A 4 6.44 -5.31 2.01
N CYS A 5 7.39 -5.00 2.90
CA CYS A 5 7.39 -3.83 3.78
C CYS A 5 7.86 -2.54 3.07
N PHE A 6 7.48 -2.34 1.81
CA PHE A 6 7.83 -1.13 1.03
C PHE A 6 7.17 0.14 1.59
N GLY A 7 7.84 1.29 1.49
CA GLY A 7 7.25 2.62 1.62
C GLY A 7 7.93 3.57 0.64
N CYS A 8 7.38 4.75 0.38
CA CYS A 8 8.00 5.74 -0.52
C CYS A 8 7.81 7.12 0.08
N LYS A 9 8.83 7.70 0.74
CA LYS A 9 8.64 9.03 1.34
C LYS A 9 8.32 10.17 0.36
N PRO A 10 8.79 10.16 -0.90
CA PRO A 10 8.38 11.16 -1.87
C PRO A 10 6.88 11.16 -2.19
N ALA A 11 6.17 10.04 -2.01
CA ALA A 11 4.73 9.95 -2.26
C ALA A 11 4.08 8.85 -1.41
N PRO A 12 2.97 9.14 -0.71
CA PRO A 12 2.34 8.17 0.20
C PRO A 12 2.01 6.86 -0.53
N THR A 13 2.23 5.73 0.15
CA THR A 13 2.09 4.40 -0.42
C THR A 13 0.95 3.66 0.27
N ILE A 14 -0.17 3.50 -0.45
CA ILE A 14 -1.30 2.67 -0.01
C ILE A 14 -1.02 1.22 -0.40
N LYS A 15 -0.92 0.34 0.59
CA LYS A 15 -0.70 -1.09 0.39
C LYS A 15 -1.99 -1.89 0.38
N VAL A 16 -2.21 -2.58 -0.74
CA VAL A 16 -3.36 -3.45 -0.94
C VAL A 16 -2.95 -4.91 -0.81
N ALA A 17 -3.52 -5.59 0.18
CA ALA A 17 -3.39 -7.02 0.37
C ALA A 17 -4.30 -7.79 -0.60
N THR A 18 -3.77 -8.81 -1.27
CA THR A 18 -4.53 -9.63 -2.24
C THR A 18 -5.20 -10.85 -1.60
N ASN A 19 -4.99 -11.10 -0.30
CA ASN A 19 -5.64 -12.16 0.47
C ASN A 19 -5.70 -11.78 1.96
N SER A 20 -6.79 -12.18 2.63
CA SER A 20 -7.04 -11.86 4.04
C SER A 20 -6.04 -12.48 5.01
N PRO A 21 -5.55 -13.73 4.82
CA PRO A 21 -4.54 -14.29 5.72
C PRO A 21 -3.26 -13.45 5.80
N MET A 22 -2.76 -12.94 4.67
CA MET A 22 -1.60 -12.04 4.64
C MET A 22 -1.94 -10.70 5.28
N PHE A 23 -3.11 -10.12 4.97
CA PHE A 23 -3.56 -8.87 5.59
C PHE A 23 -3.54 -8.99 7.12
N HIS A 24 -4.13 -10.04 7.69
CA HIS A 24 -4.18 -10.21 9.15
C HIS A 24 -2.79 -10.40 9.78
N ARG A 25 -1.89 -11.14 9.10
CA ARG A 25 -0.52 -11.35 9.60
C ARG A 25 0.35 -10.09 9.51
N MET A 26 0.04 -9.18 8.59
CA MET A 26 0.79 -7.95 8.34
C MET A 26 -0.10 -6.71 8.47
N ARG A 27 -1.06 -6.76 9.41
CA ARG A 27 -2.10 -5.72 9.53
C ARG A 27 -1.52 -4.33 9.80
N ASP A 28 -0.34 -4.29 10.43
CA ASP A 28 0.34 -3.05 10.77
C ASP A 28 1.08 -2.45 9.54
N ASP A 29 1.17 -3.18 8.42
CA ASP A 29 1.82 -2.76 7.16
C ASP A 29 0.86 -2.72 5.96
N MET A 30 -0.40 -3.16 6.09
CA MET A 30 -1.35 -3.26 4.98
C MET A 30 -2.56 -2.35 5.19
N ASP A 31 -2.71 -1.35 4.32
CA ASP A 31 -3.78 -0.34 4.44
C ASP A 31 -5.16 -0.91 4.08
N ILE A 32 -5.24 -1.82 3.09
CA ILE A 32 -6.50 -2.36 2.55
C ILE A 32 -6.44 -3.88 2.39
N ASN A 33 -7.53 -4.57 2.75
CA ASN A 33 -7.71 -6.00 2.47
C ASN A 33 -8.60 -6.23 1.23
N ALA A 34 -8.02 -6.45 0.06
CA ALA A 34 -8.78 -6.89 -1.12
C ALA A 34 -9.07 -8.41 -1.14
N GLY A 35 -8.56 -9.17 -0.15
CA GLY A 35 -8.85 -10.59 0.01
C GLY A 35 -10.32 -10.90 0.29
N VAL A 36 -11.04 -9.94 0.86
CA VAL A 36 -12.50 -10.02 1.13
C VAL A 36 -13.35 -10.24 -0.12
N ILE A 37 -12.81 -9.96 -1.32
CA ILE A 37 -13.48 -10.29 -2.59
C ILE A 37 -13.68 -11.81 -2.70
N LEU A 38 -12.71 -12.59 -2.25
CA LEU A 38 -12.81 -14.06 -2.22
C LEU A 38 -13.78 -14.55 -1.13
N GLU A 39 -14.18 -13.68 -0.20
CA GLU A 39 -15.11 -13.95 0.90
C GLU A 39 -16.54 -13.48 0.60
N GLY A 40 -16.76 -12.85 -0.57
CA GLY A 40 -18.09 -12.48 -1.06
C GLY A 40 -18.36 -10.98 -1.22
N ARG A 41 -17.41 -10.09 -0.87
CA ARG A 41 -17.52 -8.67 -1.23
C ARG A 41 -17.33 -8.46 -2.73
N SER A 42 -18.01 -7.48 -3.29
CA SER A 42 -17.90 -7.19 -4.73
C SER A 42 -16.59 -6.46 -5.04
N VAL A 43 -16.13 -6.57 -6.29
CA VAL A 43 -14.97 -5.82 -6.78
C VAL A 43 -15.23 -4.32 -6.71
N GLU A 44 -16.46 -3.89 -7.01
CA GLU A 44 -16.91 -2.51 -6.95
C GLU A 44 -16.84 -1.96 -5.52
N GLU A 45 -17.31 -2.71 -4.53
CA GLU A 45 -17.25 -2.29 -3.12
C GLU A 45 -15.82 -2.07 -2.64
N VAL A 46 -14.90 -2.97 -2.99
CA VAL A 46 -13.48 -2.83 -2.64
C VAL A 46 -12.81 -1.73 -3.47
N GLY A 47 -13.23 -1.53 -4.72
CA GLY A 47 -12.79 -0.44 -5.56
C GLY A 47 -13.17 0.93 -4.98
N THR A 48 -14.38 1.07 -4.45
CA THR A 48 -14.83 2.26 -3.74
C THR A 48 -13.99 2.51 -2.48
N GLU A 49 -13.72 1.49 -1.69
CA GLU A 49 -12.84 1.60 -0.50
C GLU A 49 -11.43 2.08 -0.87
N ILE A 50 -10.84 1.55 -1.94
CA ILE A 50 -9.53 2.00 -2.45
C ILE A 50 -9.59 3.47 -2.88
N PHE A 51 -10.64 3.87 -3.60
CA PHE A 51 -10.81 5.25 -4.05
C PHE A 51 -10.95 6.22 -2.88
N GLU A 52 -11.76 5.90 -1.88
CA GLU A 52 -11.93 6.70 -0.68
C GLU A 52 -10.61 6.84 0.10
N MET A 53 -9.84 5.75 0.22
CA MET A 53 -8.51 5.78 0.84
C MET A 53 -7.54 6.67 0.07
N ILE A 54 -7.55 6.63 -1.27
CA ILE A 54 -6.74 7.53 -2.11
C ILE A 54 -7.09 8.99 -1.80
N VAL A 55 -8.38 9.34 -1.78
CA VAL A 55 -8.84 10.71 -1.49
C VAL A 55 -8.43 11.14 -0.08
N ALA A 56 -8.63 10.28 0.92
CA ALA A 56 -8.26 10.58 2.30
C ALA A 56 -6.74 10.76 2.45
N THR A 57 -5.95 9.92 1.81
CA THR A 57 -4.49 9.98 1.83
C THR A 57 -3.98 11.25 1.15
N ALA A 58 -4.53 11.58 -0.02
CA ALA A 58 -4.25 12.85 -0.70
C ALA A 58 -4.67 14.08 0.13
N SER A 59 -5.63 13.91 1.05
CA SER A 59 -6.09 14.94 1.98
C SER A 59 -5.29 14.99 3.29
N GLY A 60 -4.23 14.19 3.43
CA GLY A 60 -3.32 14.22 4.57
C GLY A 60 -3.48 13.09 5.59
N GLN A 61 -4.36 12.11 5.34
CA GLN A 61 -4.35 10.88 6.12
C GLN A 61 -3.05 10.10 5.85
N GLN A 62 -2.30 9.77 6.90
CA GLN A 62 -1.07 9.00 6.75
C GLN A 62 -1.36 7.51 6.49
N THR A 63 -0.66 6.93 5.51
CA THR A 63 -0.61 5.48 5.29
C THR A 63 0.15 4.78 6.41
N LEU A 64 -0.04 3.47 6.58
CA LEU A 64 0.64 2.70 7.62
C LEU A 64 2.17 2.71 7.47
N SER A 65 2.67 2.78 6.23
CA SER A 65 4.11 2.90 5.97
C SER A 65 4.67 4.25 6.46
N GLU A 66 3.93 5.34 6.26
CA GLU A 66 4.30 6.67 6.76
C GLU A 66 4.27 6.76 8.28
N GLN A 67 3.26 6.16 8.93
CA GLN A 67 3.17 6.12 10.40
C GLN A 67 4.34 5.39 11.05
N GLN A 68 4.91 4.40 10.35
CA GLN A 68 6.10 3.67 10.78
C GLN A 68 7.43 4.34 10.36
N GLY A 69 7.38 5.40 9.56
CA GLY A 69 8.57 6.09 9.06
C GLY A 69 9.32 5.35 7.94
N ILE A 70 8.68 4.38 7.29
CA ILE A 70 9.25 3.58 6.19
C ILE A 70 9.25 4.41 4.89
N GLY A 71 10.28 4.27 4.05
CA GLY A 71 10.31 4.89 2.71
C GLY A 71 11.56 5.71 2.37
N ASP A 72 12.54 5.80 3.27
CA ASP A 72 13.81 6.50 3.02
C ASP A 72 14.70 5.75 2.01
N GLU A 73 14.71 4.41 2.09
CA GLU A 73 15.63 3.54 1.35
C GLU A 73 15.12 3.21 -0.05
N GLU A 74 13.88 3.62 -0.36
CA GLU A 74 13.16 3.29 -1.58
C GLU A 74 13.26 4.37 -2.66
N PHE A 75 13.95 5.48 -2.38
CA PHE A 75 14.26 6.49 -3.40
C PHE A 75 15.48 6.07 -4.23
N CYS A 76 15.23 5.41 -5.36
CA CYS A 76 16.25 4.97 -6.30
C CYS A 76 16.05 5.62 -7.68
N PRO A 77 16.69 6.79 -7.95
CA PRO A 77 16.67 7.39 -9.27
C PRO A 77 17.21 6.43 -10.33
N TRP A 78 16.50 6.33 -11.46
CA TRP A 78 17.00 5.54 -12.59
C TRP A 78 18.17 6.26 -13.26
N THR A 79 19.33 5.63 -13.29
CA THR A 79 20.52 6.16 -13.97
C THR A 79 20.49 5.78 -15.45
N SER A 80 20.51 6.77 -16.34
CA SER A 80 20.63 6.53 -17.77
C SER A 80 22.09 6.28 -18.17
N GLY A 81 22.35 5.20 -18.91
CA GLY A 81 23.68 4.88 -19.46
C GLY A 81 24.51 3.95 -18.58
N PRO A 82 25.73 3.58 -19.02
CA PRO A 82 26.61 2.69 -18.26
C PRO A 82 27.05 3.34 -16.94
N ILE A 83 27.02 2.55 -15.87
CA ILE A 83 27.54 2.91 -14.55
C ILE A 83 28.97 2.35 -14.50
N PHE A 84 29.98 3.22 -14.46
CA PHE A 84 31.39 2.84 -14.37
C PHE A 84 31.89 2.93 -12.92
#